data_AF-A0A956R479-F1
#
_entry.id   AF-A0A956R479-F1
#
_cell.length_a   1.000
_cell.length_b   1.000
_cell.length_c   1.000
_cell.angle_alpha   90.00
_cell.angle_beta   90.00
_cell.angle_gamma   90.00
#
_symmetry.space_group_name_H-M   'P 1'
#
loop_
_entity.id
_entity.type
_entity.pdbx_description
1 polymer ?
#
loop_
_entity_poly.entity_id
_entity_poly.type
_entity_poly.pdbx_seq_one_letter_code
_entity_poly.pdbx_strand_id
1 'polypeptide(L)'
;MRHAEGLKPDAELRPDAELPIPDAGLFVFEHTKAPEGAILLERDGGVLLTCDSVQNWTTTAGCSVPAKLATHAMGFMKPAQIGPPWRKFMTPEGGSLRADFERLAGLEFRHLIGGHGTPLRDVARERLRETIARVYGQ
;
A
#
# COMPACT_ATOMS: atom_id res chain seq x y z
N MET A 1 -11.16 1.05 16.39
CA MET A 1 -10.22 0.54 17.42
C MET A 1 -10.07 1.63 18.49
N ARG A 2 -10.00 1.32 19.79
CA ARG A 2 -9.72 2.36 20.79
C ARG A 2 -8.21 2.60 20.84
N HIS A 3 -7.79 3.87 20.77
CA HIS A 3 -6.39 4.20 20.99
C HIS A 3 -5.95 3.72 22.38
N ALA A 4 -4.73 3.20 22.50
CA ALA A 4 -4.23 2.62 23.76
C ALA A 4 -4.28 3.61 24.94
N GLU A 5 -4.12 4.89 24.64
CA GLU A 5 -4.16 5.99 25.61
C GLU A 5 -5.55 6.64 25.73
N GLY A 6 -6.60 6.05 25.13
CA GLY A 6 -7.96 6.58 25.18
C GLY A 6 -8.19 7.83 24.32
N LEU A 7 -7.22 8.22 23.48
CA LEU A 7 -7.39 9.29 22.51
C LEU A 7 -8.56 8.99 21.57
N LYS A 8 -9.38 10.00 21.32
CA LYS A 8 -10.50 9.95 20.40
C LYS A 8 -10.18 10.81 19.20
N PRO A 9 -10.28 10.29 17.97
CA PRO A 9 -10.16 11.11 16.78
C PRO A 9 -11.37 12.05 16.69
N ASP A 10 -11.17 13.25 16.15
CA ASP A 10 -12.28 14.16 15.83
C ASP A 10 -13.21 13.58 14.77
N ALA A 11 -12.65 12.78 13.84
CA ALA A 11 -13.38 12.04 12.83
C ALA A 11 -12.70 10.68 12.54
N GLU A 12 -13.49 9.63 12.40
CA GLU A 12 -13.03 8.33 11.89
C GLU A 12 -13.15 8.32 10.36
N LEU A 13 -12.09 7.88 9.67
CA LEU A 13 -12.17 7.65 8.22
C LEU A 13 -13.03 6.42 7.96
N ARG A 14 -13.98 6.52 7.03
CA ARG A 14 -14.88 5.44 6.64
C ARG A 14 -15.04 5.42 5.11
N PRO A 15 -15.22 4.24 4.47
CA PRO A 15 -15.38 4.16 3.02
C PRO A 15 -16.58 4.94 2.47
N ASP A 16 -17.62 5.09 3.28
CA ASP A 16 -18.91 5.73 2.95
C ASP A 16 -19.00 7.18 3.44
N ALA A 17 -17.91 7.74 3.97
CA ALA A 17 -17.86 9.10 4.49
C ALA A 17 -16.96 10.00 3.63
N GLU A 18 -17.30 11.28 3.57
CA GLU A 18 -16.42 12.30 3.00
C GLU A 18 -15.14 12.41 3.84
N LEU A 19 -13.99 12.32 3.18
CA LEU A 19 -12.69 12.45 3.84
C LEU A 19 -12.33 13.93 4.03
N PRO A 20 -11.42 14.28 4.97
CA PRO A 20 -10.97 15.66 5.17
C PRO A 20 -10.12 16.22 4.01
N ILE A 21 -10.11 15.53 2.86
CA ILE A 21 -9.46 15.91 1.62
C ILE A 21 -10.50 15.69 0.51
N PRO A 22 -10.81 16.70 -0.32
CA PRO A 22 -11.78 16.55 -1.40
C PRO A 22 -11.30 15.53 -2.43
N ASP A 23 -12.22 14.96 -3.20
CA ASP A 23 -11.92 14.00 -4.27
C ASP A 23 -11.02 12.85 -3.77
N ALA A 24 -11.35 12.31 -2.60
CA ALA A 24 -10.59 11.25 -1.97
C ALA A 24 -11.51 10.13 -1.46
N GLY A 25 -11.14 8.89 -1.75
CA GLY A 25 -11.80 7.69 -1.26
C GLY A 25 -10.90 6.88 -0.33
N LEU A 26 -11.51 6.25 0.68
CA LEU A 26 -10.82 5.30 1.54
C LEU A 26 -11.04 3.87 1.01
N PHE A 27 -9.94 3.21 0.65
CA PHE A 27 -9.91 1.77 0.46
C PHE A 27 -9.55 1.10 1.79
N VAL A 28 -10.30 0.06 2.18
CA VAL A 28 -10.01 -0.73 3.38
C VAL A 28 -9.63 -2.15 2.96
N PHE A 29 -8.54 -2.64 3.53
CA PHE A 29 -8.14 -4.04 3.42
C PHE A 29 -9.02 -4.88 4.35
N GLU A 30 -9.63 -5.94 3.82
CA GLU A 30 -10.60 -6.75 4.56
C GLU A 30 -9.96 -8.00 5.19
N HIS A 31 -8.83 -8.45 4.66
CA HIS A 31 -8.21 -9.71 5.04
C HIS A 31 -6.92 -9.51 5.87
N THR A 32 -6.58 -8.27 6.22
CA THR A 32 -5.40 -7.97 7.04
C THR A 32 -5.64 -8.29 8.51
N LYS A 33 -4.59 -8.73 9.20
CA LYS A 33 -4.59 -9.07 10.64
C LYS A 33 -4.91 -7.88 11.55
N ALA A 34 -4.59 -6.67 11.10
CA ALA A 34 -4.96 -5.42 11.74
C ALA A 34 -5.62 -4.49 10.71
N PRO A 35 -6.47 -3.54 11.14
CA PRO A 35 -7.09 -2.56 10.26
C PRO A 35 -6.05 -1.82 9.44
N GLU A 36 -6.24 -1.81 8.13
CA GLU A 36 -5.41 -1.07 7.20
C GLU A 36 -6.22 -0.44 6.08
N GLY A 37 -5.67 0.63 5.52
CA GLY A 37 -6.30 1.33 4.41
C GLY A 37 -5.30 1.96 3.44
N ALA A 38 -5.84 2.34 2.28
CA ALA A 38 -5.18 3.17 1.29
C ALA A 38 -6.11 4.33 0.91
N ILE A 39 -5.54 5.44 0.49
CA ILE A 39 -6.32 6.59 0.02
C ILE A 39 -6.19 6.67 -1.50
N LEU A 40 -7.30 6.76 -2.21
CA LEU A 40 -7.32 7.09 -3.62
C LEU A 40 -7.69 8.57 -3.75
N LEU A 41 -6.81 9.39 -4.33
CA LEU A 41 -7.18 10.73 -4.77
C LEU A 41 -7.70 10.65 -6.21
N GLU A 42 -8.95 11.02 -6.44
CA GLU A 42 -9.66 10.96 -7.72
C GLU A 42 -9.34 12.16 -8.63
N ARG A 43 -8.05 12.45 -8.75
CA ARG A 43 -7.50 13.54 -9.57
C ARG A 43 -6.26 13.05 -10.31
N ASP A 44 -5.87 13.75 -11.37
CA ASP A 44 -4.69 13.40 -12.18
C ASP A 44 -4.71 11.95 -12.73
N GLY A 45 -5.90 11.42 -13.02
CA GLY A 45 -6.07 10.01 -13.44
C GLY A 45 -5.97 9.00 -12.29
N GLY A 46 -6.04 9.46 -11.05
CA GLY A 46 -6.04 8.67 -9.83
C GLY A 46 -4.64 8.53 -9.23
N VAL A 47 -4.47 8.97 -7.98
CA VAL A 47 -3.23 8.86 -7.21
C VAL A 47 -3.49 8.00 -5.97
N LEU A 48 -2.93 6.79 -5.96
CA LEU A 48 -3.10 5.84 -4.87
C LEU A 48 -2.00 6.02 -3.80
N LEU A 49 -2.40 6.24 -2.55
CA LEU A 49 -1.52 6.38 -1.40
C LEU A 49 -1.60 5.09 -0.55
N THR A 50 -0.49 4.36 -0.44
CA THR A 50 -0.49 2.97 0.07
C THR A 50 0.35 2.75 1.32
N CYS A 51 1.06 3.77 1.80
CA CYS A 51 2.02 3.63 2.91
C CYS A 51 2.93 2.40 2.69
N ASP A 52 2.98 1.47 3.64
CA ASP A 52 3.88 0.31 3.58
C ASP A 52 3.34 -0.88 2.79
N SER A 53 2.05 -0.89 2.44
CA SER A 53 1.41 -2.03 1.76
C SER A 53 1.96 -2.25 0.35
N VAL A 54 2.17 -1.16 -0.40
CA VAL A 54 2.80 -1.14 -1.71
C VAL A 54 3.85 -0.03 -1.73
N GLN A 55 5.07 -0.35 -2.14
CA GLN A 55 6.22 0.55 -2.12
C GLN A 55 6.90 0.59 -3.50
N ASN A 56 7.61 1.67 -3.80
CA ASN A 56 8.29 1.83 -5.09
C ASN A 56 9.75 2.28 -4.89
N TRP A 57 10.55 1.40 -4.29
CA TRP A 57 11.97 1.65 -4.09
C TRP A 57 12.71 1.65 -5.42
N THR A 58 13.31 2.79 -5.75
CA THR A 58 14.16 2.98 -6.94
C THR A 58 15.64 3.16 -6.58
N THR A 59 15.93 3.52 -5.34
CA THR A 59 17.30 3.71 -4.83
C THR A 59 17.35 3.49 -3.32
N THR A 60 18.52 3.10 -2.81
CA THR A 60 18.81 3.05 -1.37
C THR A 60 19.77 4.18 -0.93
N ALA A 61 19.86 5.25 -1.74
CA ALA A 61 20.56 6.46 -1.37
C ALA A 61 19.98 7.04 -0.06
N GLY A 62 20.86 7.44 0.87
CA GLY A 62 20.47 7.90 2.21
C GLY A 62 20.34 6.78 3.26
N CYS A 63 20.30 5.50 2.87
CA CYS A 63 20.32 4.39 3.82
C CYS A 63 21.74 4.11 4.34
N SER A 64 21.85 3.59 5.57
CA SER A 64 23.09 3.00 6.08
C SER A 64 23.45 1.72 5.32
N VAL A 65 24.72 1.30 5.31
CA VAL A 65 25.17 0.09 4.60
C VAL A 65 24.35 -1.16 5.00
N PRO A 66 24.09 -1.44 6.29
CA PRO A 66 23.24 -2.57 6.67
C PRO A 66 21.82 -2.46 6.12
N ALA A 67 21.22 -1.26 6.15
CA ALA A 67 19.88 -1.03 5.61
C ALA A 67 19.84 -1.25 4.09
N LYS A 68 20.86 -0.81 3.35
CA LYS A 68 20.96 -1.10 1.90
C LYS A 68 20.92 -2.60 1.65
N LEU A 69 21.79 -3.36 2.31
CA LEU A 69 21.85 -4.82 2.14
C LEU A 69 20.51 -5.48 2.49
N ALA A 70 19.87 -5.07 3.58
CA ALA A 70 18.56 -5.57 3.98
C ALA A 70 17.47 -5.27 2.95
N THR A 71 17.37 -4.03 2.45
CA THR A 71 16.37 -3.63 1.45
C THR A 71 16.49 -4.46 0.17
N HIS A 72 17.72 -4.69 -0.29
CA HIS A 72 17.99 -5.55 -1.45
C HIS A 72 17.64 -7.01 -1.16
N ALA A 73 18.08 -7.57 -0.03
CA ALA A 73 17.83 -8.96 0.34
C ALA A 73 16.34 -9.28 0.54
N MET A 74 15.57 -8.32 1.07
CA MET A 74 14.12 -8.45 1.25
C MET A 74 13.34 -8.29 -0.07
N GLY A 75 13.98 -7.86 -1.16
CA GLY A 75 13.36 -7.81 -2.49
C GLY A 75 12.52 -6.57 -2.77
N PHE A 76 12.76 -5.45 -2.06
CA PHE A 76 12.02 -4.20 -2.23
C PHE A 76 12.27 -3.48 -3.56
N MET A 77 13.41 -3.73 -4.21
CA MET A 77 13.87 -3.02 -5.42
C MET A 77 13.12 -3.48 -6.69
N LYS A 78 11.79 -3.42 -6.65
CA LYS A 78 10.88 -3.73 -7.76
C LYS A 78 9.77 -2.66 -7.81
N PRO A 79 9.26 -2.31 -9.00
CA PRO A 79 8.16 -1.36 -9.11
C PRO A 79 6.89 -1.87 -8.42
N ALA A 80 6.15 -0.97 -7.76
CA ALA A 80 4.89 -1.27 -7.07
C ALA A 80 4.96 -2.57 -6.25
N GLN A 81 6.05 -2.75 -5.49
CA GLN A 81 6.31 -3.96 -4.74
C GLN A 81 5.41 -4.01 -3.51
N ILE A 82 4.63 -5.09 -3.38
CA ILE A 82 3.91 -5.39 -2.14
C ILE A 82 4.95 -5.62 -1.04
N GLY A 83 4.93 -4.79 0.00
CA GLY A 83 5.96 -4.74 1.03
C GLY A 83 6.18 -6.12 1.65
N PRO A 84 7.33 -6.79 1.45
CA PRO A 84 7.47 -8.19 1.87
C PRO A 84 7.35 -8.38 3.40
N PRO A 85 7.96 -7.53 4.25
CA PRO A 85 7.73 -7.55 5.69
C PRO A 85 6.29 -7.20 6.05
N TRP A 86 5.72 -6.12 5.48
CA TRP A 86 4.33 -5.71 5.72
C TRP A 86 3.37 -6.87 5.43
N ARG A 87 3.50 -7.50 4.26
CA ARG A 87 2.66 -8.65 3.86
C ARG A 87 2.80 -9.79 4.86
N LYS A 88 4.02 -10.12 5.29
CA LYS A 88 4.25 -11.18 6.28
C LYS A 88 3.56 -10.87 7.62
N PHE A 89 3.61 -9.63 8.09
CA PHE A 89 3.00 -9.25 9.37
C PHE A 89 1.48 -9.08 9.30
N MET A 90 0.97 -8.62 8.16
CA MET A 90 -0.44 -8.31 7.97
C MET A 90 -1.25 -9.48 7.43
N THR A 91 -0.64 -10.54 6.91
CA THR A 91 -1.38 -11.75 6.50
C THR A 91 -1.72 -12.59 7.74
N PRO A 92 -3.00 -12.92 7.99
CA PRO A 92 -3.39 -13.88 9.02
C PRO A 92 -2.76 -15.26 8.79
N GLU A 93 -2.58 -16.05 9.85
CA GLU A 93 -2.07 -17.42 9.73
C GLU A 93 -3.00 -18.27 8.86
N GLY A 94 -2.43 -18.97 7.86
CA GLY A 94 -3.21 -19.74 6.87
C GLY A 94 -4.02 -18.90 5.88
N GLY A 95 -3.97 -17.58 5.96
CA GLY A 95 -4.70 -16.66 5.10
C GLY A 95 -3.91 -16.18 3.87
N SER A 96 -4.55 -15.33 3.07
CA SER A 96 -3.94 -14.66 1.93
C SER A 96 -4.53 -13.26 1.76
N LEU A 97 -3.70 -12.30 1.37
CA LEU A 97 -4.13 -10.94 1.04
C LEU A 97 -4.37 -10.73 -0.46
N ARG A 98 -4.33 -11.81 -1.27
CA ARG A 98 -4.49 -11.74 -2.73
C ARG A 98 -5.76 -10.99 -3.13
N ALA A 99 -6.90 -11.33 -2.52
CA ALA A 99 -8.20 -10.74 -2.83
C ALA A 99 -8.23 -9.22 -2.55
N ASP A 100 -7.60 -8.76 -1.46
CA ASP A 100 -7.50 -7.32 -1.18
C ASP A 100 -6.68 -6.60 -2.26
N PHE A 101 -5.56 -7.17 -2.68
CA PHE A 101 -4.73 -6.55 -3.72
C PHE A 101 -5.38 -6.59 -5.10
N GLU A 102 -6.14 -7.63 -5.43
CA GLU A 102 -6.94 -7.69 -6.66
C GLU A 102 -8.02 -6.60 -6.66
N ARG A 103 -8.72 -6.38 -5.53
CA ARG A 103 -9.65 -5.25 -5.35
C ARG A 103 -8.94 -3.90 -5.48
N LEU A 104 -7.79 -3.73 -4.82
CA LEU A 104 -7.00 -2.50 -4.89
C LEU A 104 -6.59 -2.18 -6.34
N ALA A 105 -6.16 -3.18 -7.10
CA ALA A 105 -5.82 -3.06 -8.52
C ALA A 105 -7.05 -2.93 -9.46
N GLY A 106 -8.25 -3.10 -8.92
CA GLY A 106 -9.52 -2.82 -9.58
C GLY A 106 -9.92 -1.34 -9.52
N LEU A 107 -9.32 -0.56 -8.63
CA LEU A 107 -9.52 0.89 -8.60
C LEU A 107 -8.98 1.57 -9.87
N GLU A 108 -9.55 2.72 -10.22
CA GLU A 108 -9.05 3.56 -11.31
C GLU A 108 -7.93 4.48 -10.77
N PHE A 109 -6.68 4.09 -10.98
CA PHE A 109 -5.52 4.92 -10.67
C PHE A 109 -4.39 4.77 -11.68
N ARG A 110 -3.65 5.85 -11.87
CA ARG A 110 -2.51 5.97 -12.79
C ARG A 110 -1.19 6.09 -12.04
N HIS A 111 -1.23 6.72 -10.86
CA HIS A 111 -0.06 7.02 -10.04
C HIS A 111 -0.14 6.33 -8.69
N LEU A 112 1.01 6.05 -8.07
CA LEU A 112 1.10 5.49 -6.73
C LEU A 112 2.20 6.15 -5.91
N ILE A 113 1.90 6.47 -4.66
CA ILE A 113 2.84 6.97 -3.66
C ILE A 113 2.80 6.01 -2.46
N GLY A 114 3.87 5.25 -2.26
CA GLY A 114 4.08 4.46 -1.06
C GLY A 114 4.70 5.30 0.07
N GLY A 115 4.86 4.70 1.24
CA GLY A 115 5.62 5.28 2.36
C GLY A 115 7.12 5.37 2.08
N HIS A 116 7.59 4.64 1.06
CA HIS A 116 8.99 4.57 0.70
C HIS A 116 9.24 4.57 -0.81
N GLY A 117 10.42 5.08 -1.16
CA GLY A 117 10.89 5.19 -2.53
C GLY A 117 10.36 6.44 -3.23
N THR A 118 10.26 6.38 -4.56
CA THR A 118 9.82 7.52 -5.38
C THR A 118 8.39 7.31 -5.86
N PRO A 119 7.60 8.37 -6.10
CA PRO A 119 6.29 8.23 -6.74
C PRO A 119 6.36 7.42 -8.03
N LEU A 120 5.54 6.39 -8.16
CA LEU A 120 5.39 5.63 -9.40
C LEU A 120 4.35 6.34 -10.26
N ARG A 121 4.78 6.86 -11.41
CA ARG A 121 3.93 7.65 -12.29
C ARG A 121 3.46 6.84 -13.49
N ASP A 122 2.27 7.17 -14.00
CA ASP A 122 1.72 6.78 -15.29
C ASP A 122 1.33 5.31 -15.49
N VAL A 123 2.02 4.38 -14.85
CA VAL A 123 1.86 2.94 -15.07
C VAL A 123 1.61 2.17 -13.77
N ALA A 124 1.21 2.85 -12.69
CA ALA A 124 1.22 2.26 -11.36
C ALA A 124 0.29 1.04 -11.23
N ARG A 125 -0.90 1.11 -11.81
CA ARG A 125 -1.88 0.01 -11.76
C ARG A 125 -1.41 -1.24 -12.51
N GLU A 126 -0.79 -1.06 -13.66
CA GLU A 126 -0.22 -2.16 -14.45
C GLU A 126 0.91 -2.85 -13.68
N ARG A 127 1.83 -2.05 -13.12
CA ARG A 127 2.93 -2.57 -12.28
C ARG A 127 2.42 -3.28 -11.03
N LEU A 128 1.34 -2.79 -10.41
CA LEU A 128 0.73 -3.48 -9.28
C LEU A 128 0.16 -4.85 -9.70
N ARG A 129 -0.53 -4.94 -10.84
CA ARG A 129 -1.05 -6.22 -11.38
C ARG A 129 0.06 -7.22 -11.67
N GLU A 130 1.17 -6.77 -12.26
CA GLU A 130 2.37 -7.60 -12.47
C GLU A 130 2.95 -8.10 -11.13
N THR A 131 2.97 -7.24 -10.12
CA THR A 131 3.41 -7.62 -8.77
C THR A 131 2.46 -8.63 -8.14
N ILE A 132 1.15 -8.46 -8.27
CA ILE A 132 0.16 -9.42 -7.74
C ILE A 132 0.39 -10.80 -8.37
N ALA A 133 0.53 -10.88 -9.69
CA ALA A 133 0.82 -12.12 -10.39
C ALA A 133 2.13 -12.76 -9.91
N ARG A 134 3.19 -11.97 -9.74
CA ARG A 134 4.49 -12.45 -9.23
C ARG A 134 4.42 -12.95 -7.79
N VAL A 135 3.62 -12.31 -6.93
CA VAL A 135 3.56 -12.57 -5.49
C VAL A 135 2.57 -13.69 -5.14
N TYR A 136 1.51 -13.86 -5.92
CA TYR A 136 0.40 -14.77 -5.63
C TYR A 136 0.01 -15.74 -6.77
N GLY A 137 0.73 -15.72 -7.91
CA GLY A 137 0.45 -16.55 -9.09
C GLY A 137 1.05 -17.96 -9.06
N GLN A 138 1.35 -18.49 -7.87
CA GLN A 138 1.78 -19.88 -7.67
C GLN A 138 0.65 -20.70 -7.05
#